data_AF-A0A7S7ES18-F1
#
_entry.id   AF-A0A7S7ES18-F1
#
_cell.length_a   1.000
_cell.length_b   1.000
_cell.length_c   1.000
_cell.angle_alpha   90.00
_cell.angle_beta   90.00
_cell.angle_gamma   90.00
#
_symmetry.space_group_name_H-M   'P 1'
#
loop_
_entity.id
_entity.type
_entity.pdbx_description
1 polymer ?
#
loop_
_entity_poly.entity_id
_entity_poly.type
_entity_poly.pdbx_seq_one_letter_code
_entity_poly.pdbx_strand_id
1 'polypeptide(L)'
;MLRTILEITIQNGRKLQLSAIKIRERIVLILKSHKPDEIFYIGGSDVLPPPLAPDEERILLEELALNNEDAKTILIERNLRLVVYIAKKFENAGVNVEDLISIGAIGLIKAVNTFNLDKNIKLATYASRCIENEILMYLRRSSRTKSEVSFDEPLNIDWDGNELLLSDILGTDNDIVYNHIEEEVNRNLLVYALKKLSNREKQIMEMRFGLISGREMTQKEVADKMGISQSYISRLEKKIIGRLRKEIKKLG
;
A
#
# COMPACT_ATOMS: atom_id res chain seq x y z
N MET A 1 -44.97 49.78 -40.85
CA MET A 1 -44.15 50.34 -39.75
C MET A 1 -44.68 49.92 -38.37
N LEU A 2 -45.92 50.24 -37.98
CA LEU A 2 -46.47 49.90 -36.66
C LEU A 2 -46.55 48.39 -36.34
N ARG A 3 -46.90 47.53 -37.33
CA ARG A 3 -46.93 46.06 -37.13
C ARG A 3 -45.56 45.45 -36.83
N THR A 4 -44.52 45.93 -37.51
CA THR A 4 -43.14 45.44 -37.37
C THR A 4 -42.56 45.80 -36.00
N ILE A 5 -42.88 46.99 -35.48
CA ILE A 5 -42.45 47.43 -34.14
C ILE A 5 -43.16 46.59 -33.05
N LEU A 6 -44.44 46.24 -33.25
CA LEU A 6 -45.19 45.40 -32.31
C LEU A 6 -44.63 43.98 -32.24
N GLU A 7 -44.26 43.37 -33.38
CA GLU A 7 -43.66 42.03 -33.43
C GLU A 7 -42.27 41.97 -32.78
N ILE A 8 -41.43 42.99 -32.99
CA ILE A 8 -40.11 43.09 -32.34
C ILE A 8 -40.26 43.23 -30.82
N THR A 9 -41.24 44.01 -30.37
CA THR A 9 -41.52 44.20 -28.94
C THR A 9 -42.01 42.89 -28.28
N ILE A 10 -42.86 42.12 -28.97
CA ILE A 10 -43.35 40.82 -28.49
C ILE A 10 -42.24 39.77 -28.49
N GLN A 11 -41.38 39.71 -29.53
CA GLN A 11 -40.24 38.79 -29.56
C GLN A 11 -39.19 39.10 -28.48
N ASN A 12 -38.91 40.39 -28.23
CA ASN A 12 -38.01 40.79 -27.14
C ASN A 12 -38.61 40.50 -25.77
N GLY A 13 -39.92 40.71 -25.58
CA GLY A 13 -40.63 40.31 -24.36
C GLY A 13 -40.59 38.81 -24.09
N ARG A 14 -40.75 37.97 -25.12
CA ARG A 14 -40.63 36.51 -25.01
C ARG A 14 -39.20 36.05 -24.72
N LYS A 15 -38.18 36.68 -25.32
CA LYS A 15 -36.76 36.40 -25.01
C LYS A 15 -36.41 36.77 -23.57
N LEU A 16 -36.91 37.90 -23.07
CA LEU A 16 -36.75 38.33 -21.67
C LEU A 16 -37.45 37.39 -20.68
N GLN A 17 -38.63 36.85 -21.03
CA GLN A 17 -39.29 35.83 -20.22
C GLN A 17 -38.53 34.50 -20.22
N LEU A 18 -38.03 34.05 -21.38
CA LEU A 18 -37.25 32.82 -21.49
C LEU A 18 -35.91 32.90 -20.74
N SER A 19 -35.24 34.06 -20.77
CA SER A 19 -34.02 34.27 -19.97
C SER A 19 -34.33 34.35 -18.47
N ALA A 20 -35.43 34.99 -18.07
CA ALA A 20 -35.86 35.04 -16.66
C ALA A 20 -36.23 33.65 -16.11
N ILE A 21 -36.86 32.78 -16.92
CA ILE A 21 -37.16 31.39 -16.55
C ILE A 21 -35.87 30.60 -16.36
N LYS A 22 -34.91 30.69 -17.30
CA LYS A 22 -33.60 30.05 -17.16
C LYS A 22 -32.81 30.55 -15.94
N ILE A 23 -32.86 31.85 -15.65
CA ILE A 23 -32.24 32.43 -14.46
C ILE A 23 -32.91 31.91 -13.19
N ARG A 24 -34.25 31.82 -13.17
CA ARG A 24 -35.00 31.26 -12.05
C ARG A 24 -34.70 29.78 -11.84
N GLU A 25 -34.62 28.99 -12.90
CA GLU A 25 -34.24 27.57 -12.83
C GLU A 25 -32.81 27.42 -12.28
N ARG A 26 -31.87 28.25 -12.72
CA ARG A 26 -30.49 28.25 -12.24
C ARG A 26 -30.37 28.71 -10.79
N ILE A 27 -31.15 29.71 -10.37
CA ILE A 27 -31.22 30.17 -8.97
C ILE A 27 -31.86 29.10 -8.08
N VAL A 28 -32.90 28.42 -8.55
CA VAL A 28 -33.53 27.29 -7.83
C VAL A 28 -32.56 26.11 -7.71
N LEU A 29 -31.72 25.86 -8.73
CA LEU A 29 -30.66 24.86 -8.68
C LEU A 29 -29.62 25.22 -7.61
N ILE A 30 -29.10 26.46 -7.65
CA ILE A 30 -28.11 26.98 -6.69
C ILE A 30 -28.65 26.99 -5.25
N LEU A 31 -29.91 27.39 -5.06
CA LEU A 31 -30.56 27.39 -3.74
C LEU A 31 -30.88 25.97 -3.25
N LYS A 32 -31.11 24.99 -4.13
CA LYS A 32 -31.23 23.58 -3.75
C LYS A 32 -29.87 22.92 -3.47
N SER A 33 -28.78 23.43 -4.04
CA SER A 33 -27.42 22.97 -3.77
C SER A 33 -26.85 23.45 -2.42
N HIS A 34 -27.45 24.47 -1.80
CA HIS A 34 -27.16 24.86 -0.41
C HIS A 34 -27.99 24.04 0.59
N LYS A 35 -27.72 22.74 0.66
CA LYS A 35 -28.00 21.99 1.90
C LYS A 35 -26.83 22.22 2.86
N PRO A 36 -27.08 22.36 4.19
CA PRO A 36 -25.99 22.28 5.17
C PRO A 36 -25.24 20.96 4.97
N ASP A 37 -23.96 20.90 5.37
CA ASP A 37 -23.12 19.69 5.29
C ASP A 37 -23.75 18.52 6.08
N GLU A 38 -24.72 17.84 5.47
CA GLU A 38 -25.38 16.65 5.99
C GLU A 38 -24.38 15.49 5.81
N ILE A 39 -23.85 14.97 6.91
CA ILE A 39 -22.99 13.78 6.89
C ILE A 39 -23.90 12.57 6.70
N PHE A 40 -23.94 12.04 5.48
CA PHE A 40 -24.71 10.84 5.17
C PHE A 40 -23.90 9.58 5.53
N TYR A 41 -24.34 8.87 6.56
CA TYR A 41 -23.83 7.53 6.89
C TYR A 41 -24.71 6.48 6.21
N ILE A 42 -24.12 5.59 5.41
CA ILE A 42 -24.87 4.62 4.59
C ILE A 42 -25.54 3.52 5.45
N GLY A 43 -25.16 3.38 6.73
CA GLY A 43 -25.84 2.50 7.70
C GLY A 43 -26.97 3.16 8.50
N GLY A 44 -27.34 4.42 8.19
CA GLY A 44 -28.48 5.09 8.82
C GLY A 44 -29.84 4.61 8.27
N SER A 45 -30.93 4.94 8.96
CA SER A 45 -32.32 4.73 8.48
C SER A 45 -32.70 5.61 7.29
N ASP A 46 -31.78 6.44 6.80
CA ASP A 46 -32.04 7.43 5.76
C ASP A 46 -32.15 6.78 4.38
N VAL A 47 -33.26 7.08 3.71
CA VAL A 47 -33.55 6.54 2.39
C VAL A 47 -32.64 7.21 1.37
N LEU A 48 -31.74 6.43 0.78
CA LEU A 48 -30.87 6.89 -0.32
C LEU A 48 -31.70 7.54 -1.44
N PRO A 49 -31.22 8.66 -2.02
CA PRO A 49 -31.97 9.43 -2.98
C PRO A 49 -32.36 8.57 -4.19
N PRO A 50 -33.54 8.80 -4.79
CA PRO A 50 -33.98 8.06 -5.96
C PRO A 50 -33.04 8.31 -7.15
N PRO A 51 -33.03 7.45 -8.18
CA PRO A 51 -32.27 7.72 -9.41
C PRO A 51 -32.77 9.00 -10.09
N LEU A 52 -31.93 9.58 -10.95
CA LEU A 52 -32.32 10.72 -11.80
C LEU A 52 -33.23 10.25 -12.95
N ALA A 53 -34.03 11.18 -13.47
CA ALA A 53 -34.73 10.94 -14.72
C ALA A 53 -33.71 10.89 -15.88
N PRO A 54 -33.98 10.13 -16.97
CA PRO A 54 -33.05 10.02 -18.09
C PRO A 54 -32.66 11.35 -18.74
N ASP A 55 -33.57 12.32 -18.75
CA ASP A 55 -33.34 13.64 -19.33
C ASP A 55 -32.45 14.51 -18.42
N GLU A 56 -32.65 14.45 -17.10
CA GLU A 56 -31.82 15.13 -16.11
C GLU A 56 -30.39 14.56 -16.08
N GLU A 57 -30.27 13.23 -16.16
CA GLU A 57 -28.98 12.54 -16.21
C GLU A 57 -28.17 12.98 -17.44
N ARG A 58 -28.80 13.15 -18.60
CA ARG A 58 -28.12 13.66 -19.82
C ARG A 58 -27.55 15.06 -19.63
N ILE A 59 -28.34 15.97 -19.05
CA ILE A 59 -27.90 17.35 -18.79
C ILE A 59 -26.69 17.35 -17.85
N LEU A 60 -26.76 16.58 -16.76
CA LEU A 60 -25.66 16.49 -15.79
C LEU A 60 -24.40 15.83 -16.38
N LEU A 61 -24.56 14.87 -17.27
CA LEU A 61 -23.43 14.27 -17.98
C LEU A 61 -22.78 15.27 -18.95
N GLU A 62 -23.56 16.10 -19.67
CA GLU A 62 -23.01 17.18 -20.49
C GLU A 62 -22.22 18.20 -19.64
N GLU A 63 -22.71 18.54 -18.45
CA GLU A 63 -21.99 19.39 -17.49
C GLU A 63 -20.74 18.72 -16.91
N LEU A 64 -20.74 17.39 -16.77
CA LEU A 64 -19.57 16.62 -16.36
C LEU A 64 -18.45 16.71 -17.40
N ALA A 65 -18.78 16.75 -18.70
CA ALA A 65 -17.80 16.99 -19.76
C ALA A 65 -17.13 18.38 -19.66
N LEU A 66 -17.81 19.34 -19.01
CA LEU A 66 -17.27 20.67 -18.70
C LEU A 66 -16.50 20.72 -17.37
N ASN A 67 -16.24 19.57 -16.73
CA ASN A 67 -15.58 19.44 -15.43
C ASN A 67 -16.27 20.22 -14.29
N ASN A 68 -17.61 20.30 -14.30
CA ASN A 68 -18.35 20.88 -13.19
C ASN A 68 -18.36 19.93 -11.98
N GLU A 69 -17.81 20.36 -10.84
CA GLU A 69 -17.75 19.56 -9.62
C GLU A 69 -19.14 19.31 -9.00
N ASP A 70 -20.07 20.27 -9.10
CA ASP A 70 -21.44 20.11 -8.58
C ASP A 70 -22.17 18.97 -9.32
N ALA A 71 -21.97 18.87 -10.63
CA ALA A 71 -22.56 17.81 -11.44
C ALA A 71 -22.02 16.43 -11.05
N LYS A 72 -20.72 16.33 -10.71
CA LYS A 72 -20.10 15.08 -10.23
C LYS A 72 -20.72 14.64 -8.91
N THR A 73 -20.83 15.54 -7.95
CA THR A 73 -21.42 15.26 -6.62
C THR A 73 -22.85 14.73 -6.77
N ILE A 74 -23.68 15.42 -7.55
CA ILE A 74 -25.07 14.99 -7.80
C ILE A 74 -25.09 13.61 -8.47
N LEU A 75 -24.27 13.37 -9.49
CA LEU A 75 -24.22 12.08 -10.17
C LEU A 75 -23.77 10.94 -9.23
N ILE A 76 -22.83 11.21 -8.32
CA ILE A 76 -22.38 10.23 -7.33
C ILE A 76 -23.52 9.90 -6.35
N GLU A 77 -24.12 10.90 -5.72
CA GLU A 77 -25.18 10.71 -4.71
C GLU A 77 -26.38 9.95 -5.28
N ARG A 78 -26.83 10.32 -6.48
CA ARG A 78 -28.00 9.72 -7.14
C ARG A 78 -27.76 8.29 -7.61
N ASN A 79 -26.50 7.85 -7.68
CA ASN A 79 -26.11 6.49 -8.05
C ASN A 79 -25.63 5.63 -6.86
N LEU A 80 -25.67 6.11 -5.61
CA LEU A 80 -25.24 5.33 -4.44
C LEU A 80 -26.03 4.02 -4.24
N ARG A 81 -27.31 3.99 -4.65
CA ARG A 81 -28.13 2.76 -4.59
C ARG A 81 -27.55 1.62 -5.42
N LEU A 82 -26.88 1.94 -6.53
CA LEU A 82 -26.19 0.97 -7.37
C LEU A 82 -25.00 0.34 -6.62
N VAL A 83 -24.25 1.16 -5.86
CA VAL A 83 -23.13 0.70 -5.04
C VAL A 83 -23.61 -0.32 -4.01
N VAL A 84 -24.67 0.00 -3.27
CA VAL A 84 -25.26 -0.91 -2.27
C VAL A 84 -25.72 -2.21 -2.93
N TYR A 85 -26.39 -2.13 -4.08
CA TYR A 85 -26.84 -3.31 -4.81
C TYR A 85 -25.68 -4.22 -5.25
N ILE A 86 -24.57 -3.64 -5.72
CA ILE A 86 -23.39 -4.40 -6.14
C ILE A 86 -22.65 -4.98 -4.93
N ALA A 87 -22.45 -4.19 -3.88
CA ALA A 87 -21.75 -4.62 -2.66
C ALA A 87 -22.42 -5.84 -2.01
N LYS A 88 -23.76 -5.89 -1.99
CA LYS A 88 -24.53 -7.05 -1.49
C LYS A 88 -24.19 -8.38 -2.18
N LYS A 89 -23.72 -8.36 -3.44
CA LYS A 89 -23.30 -9.58 -4.13
C LYS A 89 -22.04 -10.21 -3.51
N PHE A 90 -21.29 -9.44 -2.72
CA PHE A 90 -20.02 -9.82 -2.09
C PHE A 90 -20.13 -10.04 -0.57
N GLU A 91 -21.34 -10.04 0.00
CA GLU A 91 -21.57 -10.20 1.45
C GLU A 91 -20.97 -11.51 2.01
N ASN A 92 -20.97 -12.58 1.22
CA ASN A 92 -20.39 -13.88 1.62
C ASN A 92 -18.84 -13.91 1.63
N ALA A 93 -18.15 -12.82 1.33
CA ALA A 93 -16.69 -12.77 1.30
C ALA A 93 -16.02 -12.70 2.70
N GLY A 94 -16.83 -12.57 3.77
CA GLY A 94 -16.35 -12.43 5.15
C GLY A 94 -15.76 -11.05 5.46
N VAL A 95 -16.26 -10.01 4.78
CA VAL A 95 -15.93 -8.59 5.00
C VAL A 95 -17.23 -7.87 5.36
N ASN A 96 -17.16 -6.87 6.24
CA ASN A 96 -18.33 -6.06 6.58
C ASN A 96 -18.91 -5.40 5.31
N VAL A 97 -20.22 -5.52 5.11
CA VAL A 97 -20.92 -4.94 3.96
C VAL A 97 -20.75 -3.42 3.89
N GLU A 98 -20.65 -2.73 5.03
CA GLU A 98 -20.41 -1.29 5.08
C GLU A 98 -19.04 -0.90 4.49
N ASP A 99 -18.01 -1.72 4.72
CA ASP A 99 -16.69 -1.53 4.12
C ASP A 99 -16.76 -1.73 2.60
N LEU A 100 -17.45 -2.79 2.15
CA LEU A 100 -17.64 -3.07 0.73
C LEU A 100 -18.39 -1.95 0.02
N ILE A 101 -19.39 -1.36 0.68
CA ILE A 101 -20.10 -0.18 0.18
C ILE A 101 -19.16 1.01 0.07
N SER A 102 -18.35 1.28 1.09
CA SER A 102 -17.38 2.39 1.10
C SER A 102 -16.34 2.26 -0.01
N ILE A 103 -15.80 1.05 -0.21
CA ILE A 103 -14.88 0.72 -1.31
C ILE A 103 -15.59 0.86 -2.66
N GLY A 104 -16.82 0.37 -2.75
CA GLY A 104 -17.63 0.51 -3.95
C GLY A 104 -17.93 1.97 -4.30
N ALA A 105 -18.12 2.85 -3.30
CA ALA A 105 -18.31 4.29 -3.49
C ALA A 105 -17.06 4.93 -4.11
N ILE A 106 -15.85 4.52 -3.70
CA ILE A 106 -14.60 4.92 -4.37
C ILE A 106 -14.62 4.52 -5.85
N GLY A 107 -15.09 3.31 -6.16
CA GLY A 107 -15.25 2.84 -7.54
C GLY A 107 -16.25 3.66 -8.35
N LEU A 108 -17.34 4.10 -7.74
CA LEU A 108 -18.31 5.00 -8.37
C LEU A 108 -17.70 6.39 -8.63
N ILE A 109 -16.99 6.97 -7.66
CA ILE A 109 -16.30 8.26 -7.80
C ILE A 109 -15.31 8.20 -8.96
N LYS A 110 -14.50 7.14 -9.03
CA LYS A 110 -13.58 6.91 -10.16
C LYS A 110 -14.35 6.81 -11.48
N ALA A 111 -15.44 6.06 -11.52
CA ALA A 111 -16.25 5.91 -12.72
C ALA A 111 -16.81 7.24 -13.23
N VAL A 112 -17.35 8.07 -12.33
CA VAL A 112 -17.88 9.40 -12.68
C VAL A 112 -16.75 10.30 -13.18
N ASN A 113 -15.60 10.31 -12.52
CA ASN A 113 -14.44 11.11 -12.93
C ASN A 113 -13.86 10.72 -14.30
N THR A 114 -13.97 9.46 -14.72
CA THR A 114 -13.38 8.96 -15.97
C THR A 114 -14.41 8.61 -17.04
N PHE A 115 -15.69 8.95 -16.81
CA PHE A 115 -16.76 8.64 -17.75
C PHE A 115 -16.64 9.48 -19.02
N ASN A 116 -16.87 8.86 -20.17
CA ASN A 116 -16.90 9.56 -21.46
C ASN A 116 -18.23 9.24 -22.18
N LEU A 117 -18.98 10.30 -22.52
CA LEU A 117 -20.24 10.24 -23.26
C LEU A 117 -20.11 9.71 -24.69
N ASP A 118 -18.97 9.92 -25.35
CA ASP A 118 -18.72 9.54 -26.75
C ASP A 118 -18.85 8.02 -26.96
N LYS A 119 -18.68 7.24 -25.90
CA LYS A 119 -18.73 5.78 -25.94
C LYS A 119 -20.16 5.22 -26.03
N ASN A 120 -21.19 6.07 -26.00
CA ASN A 120 -22.61 5.70 -26.14
C ASN A 120 -23.05 4.53 -25.24
N ILE A 121 -22.54 4.50 -24.00
CA ILE A 121 -22.91 3.53 -22.97
C ILE A 121 -23.56 4.26 -21.79
N LYS A 122 -24.49 3.60 -21.10
CA LYS A 122 -25.10 4.16 -19.88
C LYS A 122 -24.06 4.27 -18.77
N LEU A 123 -24.10 5.37 -17.99
CA LEU A 123 -23.23 5.57 -16.83
C LEU A 123 -23.30 4.40 -15.87
N ALA A 124 -24.51 3.93 -15.54
CA ALA A 124 -24.73 2.79 -14.65
C ALA A 124 -23.99 1.52 -15.11
N THR A 125 -23.92 1.24 -16.42
CA THR A 125 -23.21 0.07 -16.96
C THR A 125 -21.72 0.18 -16.73
N TYR A 126 -21.14 1.36 -17.00
CA TYR A 126 -19.72 1.62 -16.78
C TYR A 126 -19.37 1.62 -15.29
N ALA A 127 -20.12 2.37 -14.48
CA ALA A 127 -19.97 2.45 -13.04
C ALA A 127 -20.05 1.08 -12.39
N SER A 128 -20.96 0.20 -12.84
CA SER A 128 -21.07 -1.16 -12.32
C SER A 128 -19.76 -1.93 -12.43
N ARG A 129 -19.06 -1.83 -13.56
CA ARG A 129 -17.76 -2.48 -13.78
C ARG A 129 -16.66 -1.90 -12.89
N CYS A 130 -16.64 -0.57 -12.73
CA CYS A 130 -15.67 0.11 -11.86
C CYS A 130 -15.87 -0.23 -10.38
N ILE A 131 -17.11 -0.22 -9.90
CA ILE A 131 -17.48 -0.59 -8.52
C ILE A 131 -17.06 -2.03 -8.23
N GLU A 132 -17.44 -2.96 -9.12
CA GLU A 132 -17.08 -4.37 -9.00
C GLU A 132 -15.56 -4.58 -8.99
N ASN A 133 -14.84 -3.87 -9.86
CA ASN A 133 -13.38 -3.96 -9.92
C ASN A 133 -12.70 -3.49 -8.61
N GLU A 134 -13.13 -2.36 -8.03
CA GLU A 134 -12.55 -1.87 -6.77
C GLU A 134 -12.81 -2.83 -5.61
N ILE A 135 -14.02 -3.36 -5.49
CA ILE A 135 -14.36 -4.37 -4.48
C ILE A 135 -13.48 -5.62 -4.66
N LEU A 136 -13.35 -6.14 -5.89
CA LEU A 136 -12.49 -7.28 -6.17
C LEU A 136 -11.02 -6.99 -5.90
N MET A 137 -10.53 -5.79 -6.19
CA MET A 137 -9.16 -5.37 -5.88
C MET A 137 -8.91 -5.40 -4.37
N TYR A 138 -9.86 -4.90 -3.58
CA TYR A 138 -9.77 -4.95 -2.13
C TYR A 138 -9.76 -6.41 -1.61
N LEU A 139 -10.68 -7.24 -2.07
CA LEU A 139 -10.76 -8.65 -1.65
C LEU A 139 -9.47 -9.43 -1.97
N ARG A 140 -8.86 -9.18 -3.14
CA ARG A 140 -7.56 -9.78 -3.51
C ARG A 140 -6.44 -9.34 -2.56
N ARG A 141 -6.44 -8.08 -2.11
CA ARG A 141 -5.43 -7.57 -1.17
C ARG A 141 -5.67 -8.11 0.24
N SER A 142 -6.92 -8.16 0.70
CA SER A 142 -7.30 -8.68 2.02
C SER A 142 -6.98 -10.17 2.16
N SER A 143 -7.18 -10.97 1.10
CA SER A 143 -6.82 -12.39 1.07
C SER A 143 -5.35 -12.67 1.46
N ARG A 144 -4.43 -11.78 1.09
CA ARG A 144 -3.00 -11.92 1.43
C ARG A 144 -2.72 -11.75 2.93
N THR A 145 -3.53 -10.97 3.62
CA THR A 145 -3.40 -10.73 5.07
C THR A 145 -4.08 -11.82 5.89
N LYS A 146 -5.03 -12.58 5.33
CA LYS A 146 -5.70 -13.69 6.04
C LYS A 146 -4.77 -14.83 6.48
N SER A 147 -3.54 -14.90 5.96
CA SER A 147 -2.53 -15.87 6.41
C SER A 147 -1.73 -15.38 7.63
N GLU A 148 -1.94 -14.15 8.07
CA GLU A 148 -1.30 -13.61 9.26
C GLU A 148 -2.08 -14.09 10.50
N VAL A 149 -1.33 -14.52 11.52
CA VAL A 149 -1.87 -15.03 12.79
C VAL A 149 -1.45 -14.04 13.87
N SER A 150 -2.35 -13.72 14.80
CA SER A 150 -2.00 -12.83 15.90
C SER A 150 -1.12 -13.55 16.91
N PHE A 151 -0.12 -12.87 17.47
CA PHE A 151 0.66 -13.42 18.58
C PHE A 151 -0.18 -13.61 19.85
N ASP A 152 -1.26 -12.84 19.97
CA ASP A 152 -2.22 -12.90 21.07
C ASP A 152 -3.36 -13.91 20.82
N GLU A 153 -3.31 -14.65 19.71
CA GLU A 153 -4.31 -15.69 19.44
C GLU A 153 -4.03 -16.93 20.31
N PRO A 154 -5.03 -17.44 21.05
CA PRO A 154 -4.85 -18.62 21.88
C PRO A 154 -4.71 -19.86 20.99
N LEU A 155 -3.60 -20.59 21.16
CA LEU A 155 -3.36 -21.87 20.51
C LEU A 155 -4.10 -23.01 21.20
N ASN A 156 -4.22 -22.95 22.52
CA ASN A 156 -4.94 -23.91 23.34
C ASN A 156 -5.54 -23.24 24.57
N ILE A 157 -6.61 -23.82 25.10
CA ILE A 157 -7.25 -23.39 26.33
C ILE A 157 -7.33 -24.63 27.23
N ASP A 158 -6.64 -24.58 28.37
CA ASP A 158 -6.67 -25.66 29.35
C ASP A 158 -8.08 -25.78 29.98
N TRP A 159 -8.36 -26.91 30.65
CA TRP A 159 -9.63 -27.11 31.35
C TRP A 159 -9.91 -26.03 32.43
N ASP A 160 -8.87 -25.35 32.91
CA ASP A 160 -8.92 -24.32 33.95
C ASP A 160 -9.16 -22.91 33.35
N GLY A 161 -9.25 -22.81 32.01
CA GLY A 161 -9.48 -21.56 31.30
C GLY A 161 -8.22 -20.72 31.08
N ASN A 162 -7.03 -21.27 31.33
CA ASN A 162 -5.77 -20.61 30.98
C ASN A 162 -5.51 -20.74 29.48
N GLU A 163 -5.20 -19.62 28.83
CA GLU A 163 -4.91 -19.56 27.40
C GLU A 163 -3.40 -19.68 27.17
N LEU A 164 -2.99 -20.59 26.31
CA LEU A 164 -1.61 -20.67 25.80
C LEU A 164 -1.53 -19.85 24.51
N LEU A 165 -0.82 -18.73 24.53
CA LEU A 165 -0.71 -17.84 23.38
C LEU A 165 0.42 -18.30 22.45
N LEU A 166 0.36 -17.85 21.19
CA LEU A 166 1.46 -18.07 20.25
C LEU A 166 2.74 -17.36 20.73
N SER A 167 2.62 -16.18 21.32
CA SER A 167 3.74 -15.42 21.91
C SER A 167 4.50 -16.19 23.00
N ASP A 168 3.81 -17.04 23.77
CA ASP A 168 4.43 -17.81 24.86
C ASP A 168 5.35 -18.93 24.33
N ILE A 169 5.08 -19.43 23.13
CA ILE A 169 5.87 -20.50 22.50
C ILE A 169 7.04 -19.94 21.70
N LEU A 170 6.91 -18.71 21.19
CA LEU A 170 7.92 -18.08 20.36
C LEU A 170 9.12 -17.62 21.21
N GLY A 171 10.07 -18.53 21.39
CA GLY A 171 11.38 -18.26 21.98
C GLY A 171 12.37 -17.64 21.00
N THR A 172 13.51 -17.21 21.54
CA THR A 172 14.69 -16.84 20.73
C THR A 172 15.53 -18.07 20.45
N ASP A 173 16.35 -18.05 19.40
CA ASP A 173 17.25 -19.16 19.08
C ASP A 173 18.10 -19.56 20.31
N ASN A 174 18.08 -20.85 20.65
CA ASN A 174 18.74 -21.40 21.85
C ASN A 174 20.25 -21.11 21.89
N ASP A 175 20.86 -20.84 20.74
CA ASP A 175 22.31 -20.77 20.59
C ASP A 175 22.89 -19.37 20.82
N ILE A 176 22.07 -18.33 21.07
CA ILE A 176 22.60 -16.95 21.22
C ILE A 176 23.61 -16.88 22.37
N VAL A 177 23.32 -17.50 23.51
CA VAL A 177 24.23 -17.48 24.67
C VAL A 177 25.46 -18.36 24.42
N TYR A 178 25.28 -19.54 23.84
CA TYR A 178 26.38 -20.47 23.56
C TYR A 178 27.35 -19.94 22.50
N ASN A 179 26.83 -19.31 21.44
CA ASN A 179 27.62 -18.73 20.36
C ASN A 179 28.57 -17.65 20.88
N HIS A 180 28.11 -16.79 21.80
CA HIS A 180 28.97 -15.74 22.37
C HIS A 180 30.13 -16.31 23.18
N ILE A 181 29.87 -17.35 23.98
CA ILE A 181 30.90 -18.03 24.78
C ILE A 181 31.89 -18.77 23.85
N GLU A 182 31.39 -19.49 22.85
CA GLU A 182 32.23 -20.22 21.90
C GLU A 182 33.11 -19.27 21.07
N GLU A 183 32.57 -18.14 20.61
CA GLU A 183 33.34 -17.10 19.92
C GLU A 183 34.44 -16.50 20.79
N GLU A 184 34.18 -16.27 22.08
CA GLU A 184 35.18 -15.75 23.01
C GLU A 184 36.31 -16.77 23.23
N VAL A 185 35.97 -18.04 23.43
CA VAL A 185 36.94 -19.14 23.53
C VAL A 185 37.77 -19.24 22.25
N ASN A 186 37.14 -19.22 21.08
CA ASN A 186 37.80 -19.28 19.78
C ASN A 186 38.75 -18.08 19.55
N ARG A 187 38.32 -16.86 19.92
CA ARG A 187 39.17 -15.66 19.87
C ARG A 187 40.40 -15.81 20.76
N ASN A 188 40.23 -16.31 21.98
CA ASN A 188 41.33 -16.52 22.92
C ASN A 188 42.33 -17.55 22.42
N LEU A 189 41.85 -18.67 21.87
CA LEU A 189 42.70 -19.70 21.24
C LEU A 189 43.49 -19.14 20.06
N LEU A 190 42.84 -18.35 19.19
CA LEU A 190 43.49 -17.71 18.05
C LEU A 190 44.58 -16.73 18.49
N VAL A 191 44.30 -15.88 19.49
CA VAL A 191 45.28 -14.93 20.04
C VAL A 191 46.49 -15.66 20.60
N TYR A 192 46.29 -16.76 21.33
CA TYR A 192 47.40 -17.56 21.83
C TYR A 192 48.23 -18.19 20.70
N ALA A 193 47.58 -18.74 19.68
CA ALA A 193 48.26 -19.33 18.53
C ALA A 193 49.07 -18.28 17.73
N LEU A 194 48.52 -17.07 17.57
CA LEU A 194 49.20 -15.95 16.91
C LEU A 194 50.47 -15.51 17.66
N LYS A 195 50.51 -15.61 19.00
CA LYS A 195 51.71 -15.32 19.79
C LYS A 195 52.89 -16.27 19.51
N LYS A 196 52.63 -17.44 18.90
CA LYS A 196 53.67 -18.42 18.53
C LYS A 196 54.25 -18.19 17.13
N LEU A 197 53.66 -17.28 16.36
CA LEU A 197 54.18 -16.89 15.04
C LEU A 197 55.36 -15.93 15.19
N SER A 198 56.25 -15.94 14.20
CA SER A 198 57.28 -14.90 14.10
C SER A 198 56.64 -13.53 13.77
N ASN A 199 57.33 -12.43 14.09
CA ASN A 199 56.83 -11.08 13.82
C ASN A 199 56.42 -10.88 12.34
N ARG A 200 57.20 -11.45 11.41
CA ARG A 200 56.92 -11.36 9.97
C ARG A 200 55.69 -12.17 9.56
N GLU A 201 55.51 -13.38 10.11
CA GLU A 201 54.32 -14.20 9.86
C GLU A 201 53.07 -13.54 10.46
N LYS A 202 53.18 -12.98 11.66
CA LYS A 202 52.10 -12.27 12.34
C LYS A 202 51.64 -11.06 11.54
N GLN A 203 52.57 -10.25 11.05
CA GLN A 203 52.28 -9.08 10.22
C GLN A 203 51.55 -9.45 8.92
N ILE A 204 51.93 -10.58 8.28
CA ILE A 204 51.23 -11.09 7.11
C ILE A 204 49.77 -11.45 7.47
N MET A 205 49.54 -12.15 8.58
CA MET A 205 48.18 -12.53 9.01
C MET A 205 47.34 -11.31 9.43
N GLU A 206 47.91 -10.36 10.15
CA GLU A 206 47.24 -9.11 10.55
C GLU A 206 46.77 -8.31 9.33
N MET A 207 47.57 -8.24 8.26
CA MET A 207 47.19 -7.56 7.02
C MET A 207 46.22 -8.37 6.16
N ARG A 208 46.41 -9.69 6.04
CA ARG A 208 45.55 -10.54 5.19
C ARG A 208 44.12 -10.63 5.71
N PHE A 209 43.96 -10.76 7.03
CA PHE A 209 42.67 -10.99 7.69
C PHE A 209 42.18 -9.78 8.49
N GLY A 210 42.86 -8.62 8.38
CA GLY A 210 42.42 -7.40 9.04
C GLY A 210 42.35 -7.47 10.56
N LEU A 211 43.17 -8.31 11.21
CA LEU A 211 43.04 -8.64 12.65
C LEU A 211 43.22 -7.46 13.61
N ILE A 212 43.75 -6.33 13.13
CA ILE A 212 43.94 -5.08 13.90
C ILE A 212 43.16 -3.94 13.26
N SER A 213 43.32 -3.73 11.96
CA SER A 213 42.74 -2.59 11.24
C SER A 213 41.29 -2.80 10.80
N GLY A 214 40.75 -4.02 10.92
CA GLY A 214 39.45 -4.41 10.37
C GLY A 214 39.39 -4.46 8.84
N ARG A 215 40.51 -4.17 8.15
CA ARG A 215 40.60 -4.15 6.69
C ARG A 215 41.48 -5.28 6.18
N GLU A 216 40.87 -6.19 5.44
CA GLU A 216 41.55 -7.26 4.73
C GLU A 216 42.31 -6.73 3.52
N MET A 217 43.48 -7.30 3.25
CA MET A 217 44.28 -7.03 2.07
C MET A 217 44.43 -8.31 1.26
N THR A 218 44.36 -8.23 -0.07
CA THR A 218 44.61 -9.35 -0.99
C THR A 218 46.06 -9.84 -0.91
N GLN A 219 46.33 -11.07 -1.37
CA GLN A 219 47.70 -11.62 -1.38
C GLN A 219 48.66 -10.75 -2.21
N LYS A 220 48.15 -10.12 -3.28
CA LYS A 220 48.90 -9.20 -4.13
C LYS A 220 49.24 -7.92 -3.38
N GLU A 221 48.27 -7.29 -2.72
CA GLU A 221 48.52 -6.07 -1.95
C GLU A 221 49.48 -6.30 -0.77
N VAL A 222 49.39 -7.45 -0.10
CA VAL A 222 50.34 -7.82 0.96
C VAL A 222 51.73 -8.10 0.38
N ALA A 223 51.81 -8.74 -0.79
CA ALA A 223 53.07 -9.00 -1.49
C ALA A 223 53.78 -7.70 -1.89
N ASP A 224 53.02 -6.77 -2.48
CA ASP A 224 53.50 -5.44 -2.89
C ASP A 224 54.02 -4.66 -1.67
N LYS A 225 53.29 -4.69 -0.55
CA LYS A 225 53.70 -4.02 0.70
C LYS A 225 54.89 -4.66 1.40
N MET A 226 55.07 -5.98 1.26
CA MET A 226 56.16 -6.74 1.89
C MET A 226 57.39 -6.90 0.99
N GLY A 227 57.35 -6.37 -0.24
CA GLY A 227 58.45 -6.46 -1.22
C GLY A 227 58.79 -7.88 -1.64
N ILE A 228 57.80 -8.78 -1.72
CA ILE A 228 57.97 -10.19 -2.07
C ILE A 228 56.93 -10.62 -3.11
N SER A 229 57.10 -11.79 -3.74
CA SER A 229 56.14 -12.24 -4.75
C SER A 229 54.82 -12.72 -4.13
N GLN A 230 53.71 -12.51 -4.86
CA GLN A 230 52.39 -13.00 -4.46
C GLN A 230 52.37 -14.53 -4.29
N SER A 231 53.08 -15.27 -5.16
CA SER A 231 53.22 -16.73 -5.02
C SER A 231 53.90 -17.12 -3.70
N TYR A 232 54.87 -16.33 -3.23
CA TYR A 232 55.54 -16.58 -1.96
C TYR A 232 54.64 -16.29 -0.76
N ILE A 233 53.85 -15.20 -0.80
CA ILE A 233 52.81 -14.93 0.21
C ILE A 233 51.80 -16.08 0.29
N SER A 234 51.31 -16.58 -0.86
CA SER A 234 50.36 -17.70 -0.91
C SER A 234 50.91 -18.96 -0.21
N ARG A 235 52.18 -19.31 -0.46
CA ARG A 235 52.85 -20.43 0.20
C ARG A 235 53.01 -20.21 1.71
N LEU A 236 53.41 -19.00 2.12
CA LEU A 236 53.56 -18.65 3.53
C LEU A 236 52.22 -18.69 4.26
N GLU A 237 51.15 -18.12 3.69
CA GLU A 237 49.79 -18.15 4.25
C GLU A 237 49.34 -19.58 4.53
N LYS A 238 49.49 -20.49 3.56
CA LYS A 238 49.14 -21.91 3.74
C LYS A 238 49.97 -22.58 4.87
N LYS A 239 51.26 -22.26 4.96
CA LYS A 239 52.15 -22.77 6.02
C LYS A 239 51.75 -22.23 7.40
N ILE A 240 51.46 -20.93 7.49
CA ILE A 240 51.09 -20.25 8.73
C ILE A 240 49.75 -20.77 9.23
N ILE A 241 48.72 -20.87 8.37
CA ILE A 241 47.41 -21.44 8.71
C ILE A 241 47.57 -22.88 9.22
N GLY A 242 48.39 -23.69 8.54
CA GLY A 242 48.68 -25.06 8.98
C GLY A 242 49.33 -25.12 10.37
N ARG A 243 50.18 -24.14 10.72
CA ARG A 243 50.79 -24.02 12.04
C ARG A 243 49.79 -23.56 13.09
N LEU A 244 48.99 -22.53 12.80
CA LEU A 244 47.95 -22.02 13.70
C LEU A 244 46.96 -23.14 14.06
N ARG A 245 46.51 -23.93 13.08
CA ARG A 245 45.59 -25.05 13.31
C ARG A 245 46.17 -26.12 14.23
N LYS A 246 47.49 -26.40 14.13
CA LYS A 246 48.20 -27.32 15.02
C LYS A 246 48.33 -26.77 16.44
N GLU A 247 48.58 -25.48 16.59
CA GLU A 247 48.69 -24.85 17.91
C GLU A 247 47.33 -24.80 18.61
N ILE A 248 46.26 -24.45 17.89
CA ILE A 248 44.89 -24.46 18.44
C ILE A 248 44.50 -25.87 18.91
N LYS A 249 44.79 -26.91 18.12
CA LYS A 249 44.51 -28.32 18.48
C LYS A 249 45.30 -28.84 19.70
N LYS A 250 46.36 -28.14 20.13
CA LYS A 250 47.10 -28.52 21.35
C LYS A 250 46.50 -27.90 22.61
N LEU A 251 45.64 -26.89 22.46
CA LEU A 251 45.11 -26.06 23.55
C LEU A 251 43.66 -26.38 23.89
N GLY A 252 42.91 -26.92 22.93
CA GLY A 252 41.60 -27.56 23.14
C GLY A 252 41.74 -29.07 23.02
#